data_AF-A0A7X8A412-F1
#
_entry.id   AF-A0A7X8A412-F1
#
_cell.length_a   1.000
_cell.length_b   1.000
_cell.length_c   1.000
_cell.angle_alpha   90.00
_cell.angle_beta   90.00
_cell.angle_gamma   90.00
#
_symmetry.space_group_name_H-M   'P 1'
#
loop_
_entity.id
_entity.type
_entity.pdbx_description
1 polymer ?
#
loop_
_entity_poly.entity_id
_entity_poly.type
_entity_poly.pdbx_seq_one_letter_code
_entity_poly.pdbx_strand_id
1 'polypeptide(L)'
;IPISRKKGFSKTVLQDRLKDENIEYVHIKALGSPSTLRKKLKSDWDYDYFFNAYSDYLSQNNEIVEQVYEYLLGGTNCIMCFEQTPEKCHRSIVAEKIKEYDGNGMTIKHI
;
A
#
# COMPACT_ATOMS: atom_id res chain seq x y z
N ILE A 1 -8.06 -0.59 16.89
CA ILE A 1 -8.05 -0.45 15.41
C ILE A 1 -7.20 0.77 15.07
N PRO A 2 -6.21 0.69 14.15
CA PRO A 2 -5.49 1.86 13.71
C PRO A 2 -6.46 2.78 12.96
N ILE A 3 -6.74 3.95 13.52
CA ILE A 3 -7.60 4.98 12.94
C ILE A 3 -6.75 6.24 12.79
N SER A 4 -6.82 6.90 11.62
CA SER A 4 -6.19 8.20 11.44
C SER A 4 -6.83 9.22 12.37
N ARG A 5 -6.00 9.92 13.14
CA ARG A 5 -6.43 11.04 13.99
C ARG A 5 -6.39 12.38 13.25
N LYS A 6 -5.91 12.41 12.01
CA LYS A 6 -5.89 13.60 11.17
C LYS A 6 -7.32 13.93 10.74
N LYS A 7 -7.78 15.15 11.00
CA LYS A 7 -9.12 15.61 10.65
C LYS A 7 -9.36 15.40 9.15
N GLY A 8 -10.49 14.77 8.80
CA GLY A 8 -10.85 14.45 7.40
C GLY A 8 -10.28 13.13 6.86
N PHE A 9 -9.41 12.44 7.60
CA PHE A 9 -8.79 11.19 7.16
C PHE A 9 -9.33 9.95 7.88
N SER A 10 -10.46 10.06 8.58
CA SER A 10 -11.20 8.87 8.99
C SER A 10 -11.74 8.17 7.75
N LYS A 11 -11.86 6.83 7.80
CA LYS A 11 -12.22 6.01 6.63
C LYS A 11 -13.46 6.55 5.91
N THR A 12 -14.55 6.75 6.64
CA THR A 12 -15.84 7.21 6.09
C THR A 12 -15.72 8.60 5.49
N VAL A 13 -15.15 9.57 6.22
CA VAL A 13 -15.04 10.96 5.73
C VAL A 13 -14.16 11.05 4.49
N LEU A 14 -13.05 10.30 4.44
CA LEU A 14 -12.17 10.25 3.27
C LEU A 14 -12.89 9.61 2.08
N GLN A 15 -13.58 8.49 2.30
CA GLN A 15 -14.35 7.80 1.26
C GLN A 15 -15.44 8.71 0.67
N ASP A 16 -16.22 9.39 1.52
CA ASP A 16 -17.28 10.29 1.08
C ASP A 16 -16.71 11.44 0.26
N ARG A 17 -15.62 12.06 0.74
CA ARG A 17 -14.98 13.16 0.02
C ARG A 17 -14.41 12.73 -1.34
N LEU A 18 -13.78 11.55 -1.42
CA LEU A 18 -13.26 11.03 -2.69
C LEU A 18 -14.40 10.71 -3.66
N LYS A 19 -15.50 10.16 -3.15
CA LYS A 19 -16.70 9.88 -3.94
C LYS A 19 -17.30 11.15 -4.55
N ASP A 20 -17.33 12.26 -3.82
CA ASP A 20 -17.80 13.56 -4.36
C ASP A 20 -16.94 14.05 -5.54
N GLU A 21 -15.68 13.63 -5.60
CA GLU A 21 -14.73 13.92 -6.68
C GLU A 21 -14.69 12.79 -7.75
N ASN A 22 -15.62 11.83 -7.69
CA ASN A 22 -15.68 10.64 -8.56
C ASN A 22 -14.46 9.72 -8.47
N ILE A 23 -13.83 9.63 -7.30
CA ILE A 23 -12.70 8.74 -7.02
C ILE A 23 -13.19 7.61 -6.11
N GLU A 24 -13.03 6.36 -6.56
CA GLU A 24 -13.34 5.19 -5.74
C GLU A 24 -12.30 5.01 -4.63
N TYR A 25 -12.77 4.78 -3.40
CA TYR A 25 -11.91 4.44 -2.27
C TYR A 25 -12.06 2.96 -1.91
N VAL A 26 -11.01 2.18 -2.18
CA VAL A 26 -10.92 0.76 -1.82
C VAL A 26 -9.96 0.57 -0.66
N HIS A 27 -10.38 -0.22 0.34
CA HIS A 27 -9.55 -0.53 1.51
C HIS A 27 -9.17 -2.02 1.52
N ILE A 28 -7.95 -2.32 1.08
CA ILE A 28 -7.41 -3.67 1.01
C ILE A 28 -6.52 -3.93 2.23
N LYS A 29 -7.09 -4.54 3.28
CA LYS A 29 -6.38 -4.81 4.55
C LYS A 29 -5.16 -5.71 4.39
N ALA A 30 -5.22 -6.61 3.43
CA ALA A 30 -4.18 -7.61 3.16
C ALA A 30 -2.85 -6.96 2.69
N LEU A 31 -2.90 -5.75 2.13
CA LEU A 31 -1.72 -4.95 1.79
C LEU A 31 -1.08 -4.26 3.01
N GLY A 32 -1.60 -4.42 4.22
CA GLY A 32 -0.92 -3.93 5.41
C GLY A 32 0.31 -4.78 5.74
N SER A 33 1.38 -4.16 6.25
CA SER A 33 2.51 -4.94 6.76
C SER A 33 2.12 -5.80 7.98
N PRO A 34 2.56 -7.09 8.03
CA PRO A 34 2.34 -7.96 9.17
C PRO A 34 2.74 -7.32 10.51
N SER A 35 1.99 -7.64 11.56
CA SER A 35 2.21 -7.00 12.87
C SER A 35 3.58 -7.29 13.47
N THR A 36 4.14 -8.46 13.19
CA THR A 36 5.49 -8.88 13.60
C THR A 36 6.56 -8.01 12.97
N LEU A 37 6.51 -7.82 11.64
CA LEU A 37 7.43 -6.95 10.90
C LEU A 37 7.37 -5.50 11.39
N ARG A 38 6.15 -4.97 11.59
CA ARG A 38 5.96 -3.61 12.13
C ARG A 38 6.53 -3.43 13.53
N LYS A 39 6.39 -4.43 14.41
CA LYS A 39 6.93 -4.38 15.78
C LYS A 39 8.45 -4.41 15.78
N LYS A 40 9.07 -5.25 14.93
CA LYS A 40 10.53 -5.30 14.77
C LYS A 40 11.06 -3.96 14.28
N LEU A 41 10.54 -3.44 13.16
CA LEU A 41 10.97 -2.16 12.60
C LEU A 41 10.88 -1.01 13.63
N LYS A 42 9.82 -0.99 14.46
CA LYS A 42 9.70 0.00 15.54
C LYS A 42 10.78 -0.15 16.62
N SER A 43 11.27 -1.35 16.85
CA SER A 43 12.26 -1.66 17.89
C SER A 43 13.67 -1.32 17.46
N ASP A 44 14.04 -1.60 16.21
CA ASP A 44 15.43 -1.54 15.75
C ASP A 44 15.67 -0.64 14.54
N TRP A 45 14.61 -0.13 13.91
CA TRP A 45 14.68 0.72 12.72
C TRP A 45 15.37 0.07 11.52
N ASP A 46 15.40 -1.26 11.48
CA ASP A 46 15.99 -2.05 10.40
C ASP A 46 15.05 -2.11 9.19
N TYR A 47 15.11 -1.06 8.37
CA TYR A 47 14.30 -0.90 7.17
C TYR A 47 14.65 -1.93 6.09
N ASP A 48 15.93 -2.30 5.96
CA ASP A 48 16.38 -3.27 4.97
C ASP A 48 15.76 -4.64 5.22
N TYR A 49 15.82 -5.12 6.47
CA TYR A 49 15.10 -6.35 6.85
C TYR A 49 13.60 -6.21 6.61
N PHE A 50 13.01 -5.09 7.03
CA PHE A 50 11.57 -4.89 6.94
C PHE A 50 11.07 -4.95 5.49
N PHE A 51 11.76 -4.30 4.55
CA PHE A 51 11.35 -4.31 3.15
C PHE A 51 11.58 -5.67 2.48
N ASN A 52 12.69 -6.34 2.77
CA ASN A 52 12.94 -7.70 2.26
C ASN A 52 11.88 -8.68 2.76
N ALA A 53 11.64 -8.71 4.08
CA ALA A 53 10.66 -9.61 4.67
C ALA A 53 9.21 -9.30 4.22
N TYR A 54 8.90 -8.03 3.95
CA TYR A 54 7.59 -7.64 3.43
C TYR A 54 7.42 -7.98 1.95
N SER A 55 8.48 -7.85 1.14
CA SER A 55 8.52 -8.34 -0.24
C SER A 55 8.29 -9.85 -0.31
N ASP A 56 8.98 -10.62 0.54
CA ASP A 56 8.82 -12.07 0.65
C ASP A 56 7.39 -12.44 1.08
N TYR A 57 6.82 -11.69 2.02
CA TYR A 57 5.43 -11.86 2.43
C TYR A 57 4.48 -11.70 1.24
N LEU A 58 4.63 -10.65 0.41
CA LEU A 58 3.79 -10.48 -0.77
C LEU A 58 3.98 -11.61 -1.78
N SER A 59 5.22 -12.06 -2.02
CA SER A 59 5.50 -13.19 -2.93
C SER A 59 4.94 -14.54 -2.44
N GLN A 60 4.75 -14.71 -1.13
CA GLN A 60 4.09 -15.89 -0.57
C GLN A 60 2.55 -15.79 -0.59
N ASN A 61 2.00 -14.60 -0.85
CA ASN A 61 0.56 -14.31 -0.84
C ASN A 61 0.17 -13.61 -2.16
N ASN A 62 0.50 -14.25 -3.30
CA ASN A 62 0.30 -13.68 -4.64
C ASN A 62 -1.17 -13.34 -4.93
N GLU A 63 -2.12 -14.02 -4.31
CA GLU A 63 -3.55 -13.72 -4.43
C GLU A 63 -3.89 -12.30 -3.95
N ILE A 64 -3.12 -11.75 -3.00
CA ILE A 64 -3.27 -10.37 -2.58
C ILE A 64 -2.86 -9.43 -3.72
N VAL A 65 -1.73 -9.70 -4.36
CA VAL A 65 -1.20 -8.89 -5.47
C VAL A 65 -2.13 -8.95 -6.67
N GLU A 66 -2.61 -10.14 -7.03
CA GLU A 66 -3.61 -10.37 -8.08
C GLU A 66 -4.89 -9.57 -7.81
N GLN A 67 -5.42 -9.61 -6.58
CA GLN A 67 -6.60 -8.82 -6.21
C GLN A 67 -6.39 -7.32 -6.44
N VAL A 68 -5.21 -6.78 -6.12
CA VAL A 68 -4.93 -5.35 -6.40
C VAL A 68 -4.85 -5.10 -7.88
N TYR A 69 -4.14 -5.97 -8.62
CA TYR A 69 -3.95 -5.83 -10.05
C TYR A 69 -5.28 -5.70 -10.80
N GLU A 70 -6.29 -6.50 -10.43
CA GLU A 70 -7.64 -6.40 -10.99
C GLU A 70 -8.28 -5.00 -10.80
N TYR A 71 -8.06 -4.35 -9.64
CA TYR A 71 -8.52 -2.96 -9.45
C TYR A 71 -7.76 -1.97 -10.33
N LEU A 72 -6.50 -2.25 -10.65
CA LEU A 72 -5.66 -1.34 -11.44
C LEU A 72 -6.06 -1.29 -12.92
N LEU A 73 -6.67 -2.34 -13.44
CA LEU A 73 -7.16 -2.41 -14.83
C LEU A 73 -8.22 -1.35 -15.16
N GLY A 74 -8.86 -0.77 -14.14
CA GLY A 74 -9.86 0.30 -14.29
C GLY A 74 -9.30 1.69 -14.65
N GLY A 75 -7.96 1.86 -14.69
CA GLY A 75 -7.32 3.11 -15.12
C GLY A 75 -6.26 3.64 -14.18
N THR A 76 -6.23 4.97 -13.97
CA THR A 76 -5.24 5.60 -13.09
C THR A 76 -5.62 5.41 -11.63
N ASN A 77 -4.69 4.85 -10.86
CA ASN A 77 -4.90 4.49 -9.46
C ASN A 77 -3.84 5.13 -8.58
N CYS A 78 -4.16 5.33 -7.29
CA CYS A 78 -3.25 5.94 -6.33
C CYS A 78 -3.19 5.09 -5.05
N ILE A 79 -1.97 4.75 -4.61
CA ILE A 79 -1.75 4.09 -3.32
C ILE A 79 -1.38 5.16 -2.28
N MET A 80 -2.28 5.41 -1.34
CA MET A 80 -2.07 6.46 -0.33
C MET A 80 -1.11 6.03 0.78
N CYS A 81 -0.10 6.85 1.08
CA CYS A 81 0.88 6.66 2.15
C CYS A 81 0.85 7.82 3.17
N PHE A 82 1.34 7.63 4.40
CA PHE A 82 1.53 8.71 5.39
C PHE A 82 3.02 8.97 5.70
N GLU A 83 3.91 8.09 5.23
CA GLU A 83 5.34 8.25 5.36
C GLU A 83 5.83 9.45 4.52
N GLN A 84 6.85 10.17 4.99
CA GLN A 84 7.32 11.40 4.35
C GLN A 84 7.98 11.15 2.99
N THR A 85 8.61 10.00 2.80
CA THR A 85 9.38 9.67 1.60
C THR A 85 9.11 8.23 1.16
N PRO A 86 9.14 7.94 -0.16
CA PRO A 86 8.84 6.61 -0.68
C PRO A 86 9.87 5.55 -0.25
N GLU A 87 11.11 5.94 0.03
CA GLU A 87 12.19 5.04 0.50
C GLU A 87 11.91 4.49 1.90
N LYS A 88 11.00 5.12 2.65
CA LYS A 88 10.55 4.66 3.98
C LYS A 88 9.14 4.10 3.96
N CYS A 89 8.47 4.10 2.80
CA CYS A 89 7.09 3.68 2.65
C CYS A 89 7.00 2.22 2.18
N HIS A 90 6.38 1.35 2.97
CA HIS A 90 6.16 -0.06 2.57
C HIS A 90 5.30 -0.20 1.30
N ARG A 91 4.51 0.82 0.96
CA ARG A 91 3.68 0.82 -0.25
C ARG A 91 4.48 0.92 -1.54
N SER A 92 5.73 1.38 -1.47
CA SER A 92 6.66 1.30 -2.60
C SER A 92 6.90 -0.16 -2.99
N ILE A 93 7.06 -1.05 -2.00
CA ILE A 93 7.21 -2.49 -2.23
C ILE A 93 5.95 -3.10 -2.84
N VAL A 94 4.76 -2.66 -2.40
CA VAL A 94 3.48 -3.07 -3.01
C VAL A 94 3.43 -2.68 -4.49
N ALA A 95 3.74 -1.42 -4.80
CA ALA A 95 3.72 -0.91 -6.17
C ALA A 95 4.69 -1.68 -7.08
N GLU A 96 5.92 -1.92 -6.61
CA GLU A 96 6.90 -2.71 -7.36
C GLU A 96 6.44 -4.16 -7.56
N LYS A 97 5.86 -4.82 -6.55
CA LYS A 97 5.35 -6.19 -6.67
C LYS A 97 4.20 -6.31 -7.67
N ILE A 98 3.32 -5.32 -7.74
CA ILE A 98 2.23 -5.32 -8.73
C ILE A 98 2.78 -5.08 -10.13
N LYS A 99 3.78 -4.19 -10.28
CA LYS A 99 4.45 -3.97 -11.56
C LYS A 99 5.20 -5.22 -12.04
N GLU A 100 5.87 -5.93 -11.15
CA GLU A 100 6.49 -7.23 -11.45
C GLU A 100 5.43 -8.23 -11.96
N TYR A 101 4.28 -8.31 -11.29
CA TYR A 101 3.17 -9.18 -11.67
C TYR A 101 2.58 -8.82 -13.04
N ASP A 102 2.47 -7.53 -13.39
CA ASP A 102 2.06 -7.03 -14.70
C ASP A 102 3.08 -7.31 -15.84
N GLY A 103 4.22 -7.93 -15.54
CA GLY A 103 5.28 -8.11 -16.53
C GLY A 103 6.08 -6.83 -16.81
N ASN A 104 6.11 -5.90 -15.84
CA ASN A 104 6.83 -4.63 -15.87
C ASN A 104 6.33 -3.58 -16.87
N GLY A 105 5.08 -3.67 -17.32
CA GLY A 105 4.46 -2.67 -18.20
C GLY A 105 4.03 -1.39 -17.48
N MET A 106 3.68 -1.48 -16.20
CA MET A 106 3.23 -0.33 -15.41
C MET A 106 4.32 0.72 -15.17
N THR A 107 3.91 2.00 -15.20
CA THR A 107 4.72 3.13 -14.75
C THR A 107 4.34 3.54 -13.33
N ILE A 108 5.33 3.60 -12.44
CA ILE A 108 5.14 4.06 -11.05
C ILE A 108 5.64 5.50 -10.95
N LYS A 109 4.81 6.38 -10.38
CA LYS A 109 5.18 7.77 -10.07
C LYS A 109 5.00 8.03 -8.58
N HIS A 110 6.10 8.34 -7.90
CA HIS A 110 6.06 8.89 -6.54
C HIS A 110 5.76 10.39 -6.62
N ILE A 111 4.77 10.86 -5.86
CA ILE A 111 4.26 12.24 -5.84
C ILE A 111 4.60 12.87 -4.49
#